data_AF-A0AAW2YZH5-F1
#
_entry.id   AF-A0AAW2YZH5-F1
#
_cell.length_a   1.000
_cell.length_b   1.000
_cell.length_c   1.000
_cell.angle_alpha   90.00
_cell.angle_beta   90.00
_cell.angle_gamma   90.00
#
_symmetry.space_group_name_H-M   'P 1'
#
loop_
_entity.id
_entity.type
_entity.pdbx_description
1 polymer ?
#
loop_
_entity_poly.entity_id
_entity_poly.type
_entity_poly.pdbx_seq_one_letter_code
_entity_poly.pdbx_strand_id
1 'polypeptide(L)'
;MSEDKKRAVREELVNIKQKFKKFKNISTTFPFKFSVDYIPDQDLNVDFDGLKVHFSVPEDYPDVAPSVDEIEEVANGRSVPSSVKNYIKDQLLQQIKKNHKEGNTTLLTLMNYLQKNANKLITHDPKCLQAYIVDNPDGSSKRRFSFINDTPEPESSSGEEDEESYEDESEEDDSALYSLRVKPPSLSTHAGPNDIGLLFEGVDLKGISVFECTELNLIVHCVRCQNSVDVKNLTPTSDFILDCSVCTKPLEVHFYPHAVMSVSIQPQNLFAQIECSGCSVFDTLPTCQFAVMCFDCSHVTNIGSVRVRALNDFECEKCHTGLSLVVTQIQKTHIKILAENLDSEGLTPHQRQQALAAKKNKAKKKTANSTISLGSTLPQHGTCKHYKHSQRWLRFPCCGKAYPCDICHEEACSEMTGEAWANRMICGHCSFEQPVSSSCKACNKSLTKRRAPGVDGNIKLGRSAIKKREAKTKASKKH
;
A
#
# COMPACT_ATOMS: atom_id res chain seq x y z
N MET A 1 0.56 19.13 -51.59
CA MET A 1 -0.37 18.35 -50.73
C MET A 1 -1.80 18.32 -51.30
N SER A 2 -2.46 17.16 -51.35
CA SER A 2 -3.87 17.07 -51.78
C SER A 2 -4.81 17.77 -50.79
N GLU A 3 -5.96 18.26 -51.26
CA GLU A 3 -6.93 18.98 -50.41
C GLU A 3 -7.47 18.11 -49.25
N ASP A 4 -7.62 16.80 -49.45
CA ASP A 4 -8.05 15.88 -48.40
C ASP A 4 -7.01 15.74 -47.27
N LYS A 5 -5.71 15.72 -47.61
CA LYS A 5 -4.62 15.71 -46.62
C LYS A 5 -4.59 17.02 -45.82
N LYS A 6 -4.74 18.17 -46.49
CA LYS A 6 -4.87 19.48 -45.81
C LYS A 6 -6.05 19.50 -44.84
N ARG A 7 -7.17 18.85 -45.18
CA ARG A 7 -8.34 18.77 -44.31
C ARG A 7 -8.05 17.94 -43.05
N ALA A 8 -7.44 16.77 -43.18
CA ALA A 8 -7.09 15.90 -42.05
C ALA A 8 -6.13 16.57 -41.05
N VAL A 9 -5.11 17.28 -41.54
CA VAL A 9 -4.16 18.02 -40.69
C VAL A 9 -4.86 19.17 -39.95
N ARG A 10 -5.76 19.90 -40.63
CA ARG A 10 -6.55 20.96 -40.00
C ARG A 10 -7.48 20.41 -38.91
N GLU A 11 -8.13 19.28 -39.15
CA GLU A 11 -8.98 18.60 -38.17
C GLU A 11 -8.18 18.18 -36.93
N GLU A 12 -6.98 17.62 -37.10
CA GLU A 12 -6.10 17.25 -35.98
C GLU A 12 -5.64 18.46 -35.16
N LEU A 13 -5.25 19.56 -35.82
CA LEU A 13 -4.86 20.81 -35.14
C LEU A 13 -6.05 21.47 -34.41
N VAL A 14 -7.26 21.42 -34.97
CA VAL A 14 -8.47 21.90 -34.31
C VAL A 14 -8.77 21.07 -33.06
N ASN A 15 -8.65 19.74 -33.14
CA ASN A 15 -8.84 18.86 -31.99
C ASN A 15 -7.84 19.13 -30.87
N ILE A 16 -6.57 19.38 -31.21
CA ILE A 16 -5.54 19.76 -30.24
C ILE A 16 -5.88 21.11 -29.60
N LYS A 17 -6.27 22.11 -30.40
CA LYS A 17 -6.65 23.43 -29.91
C LYS A 17 -7.88 23.40 -28.99
N GLN A 18 -8.85 22.51 -29.27
CA GLN A 18 -10.01 22.31 -28.41
C GLN A 18 -9.65 21.62 -27.09
N LYS A 19 -8.74 20.63 -27.13
CA LYS A 19 -8.38 19.82 -25.97
C LYS A 19 -7.39 20.52 -25.04
N PHE A 20 -6.44 21.27 -25.60
CA PHE A 20 -5.39 21.96 -24.84
C PHE A 20 -5.61 23.47 -24.86
N LYS A 21 -6.13 24.01 -23.75
CA LYS A 21 -6.57 25.42 -23.62
C LYS A 21 -5.47 26.47 -23.87
N LYS A 22 -4.19 26.08 -23.84
CA LYS A 22 -3.02 26.95 -24.04
C LYS A 22 -2.22 26.51 -25.27
N PHE A 23 -2.85 26.61 -26.44
CA PHE A 23 -2.23 26.39 -27.75
C PHE A 23 -1.81 27.73 -28.37
N LYS A 24 -0.53 27.87 -28.75
CA LYS A 24 0.00 29.09 -29.35
C LYS A 24 0.67 28.80 -30.70
N ASN A 25 0.18 29.47 -31.75
CA ASN A 25 0.84 29.47 -33.06
C ASN A 25 2.14 30.27 -33.00
N ILE A 26 3.22 29.68 -33.50
CA ILE A 26 4.55 30.31 -33.59
C ILE A 26 4.83 30.71 -35.04
N SER A 27 4.47 29.86 -36.01
CA SER A 27 4.57 30.14 -37.44
C SER A 27 3.28 29.71 -38.15
N THR A 28 2.77 30.55 -39.05
CA THR A 28 1.61 30.27 -39.90
C THR A 28 1.98 29.71 -41.27
N THR A 29 3.27 29.71 -41.62
CA THR A 29 3.82 29.14 -42.87
C THR A 29 4.55 27.83 -42.58
N PHE A 30 4.70 26.96 -43.60
CA PHE A 30 5.45 25.73 -43.44
C PHE A 30 6.98 25.99 -43.29
N PRO A 31 7.68 25.22 -42.44
CA PRO A 31 7.13 24.26 -41.48
C PRO A 31 6.27 24.97 -40.41
N PHE A 32 5.05 24.47 -40.22
CA PHE A 32 4.06 25.08 -39.35
C PHE A 32 4.45 24.79 -37.91
N LYS A 33 4.71 25.85 -37.13
CA LYS A 33 5.20 25.73 -35.75
C LYS A 33 4.16 26.18 -34.76
N PHE A 34 3.99 25.40 -33.71
CA PHE A 34 3.09 25.74 -32.60
C PHE A 34 3.65 25.21 -31.29
N SER A 35 3.14 25.73 -30.18
CA SER A 35 3.45 25.24 -28.83
C SER A 35 2.17 24.89 -28.08
N VAL A 36 2.29 23.91 -27.20
CA VAL A 36 1.22 23.46 -26.31
C VAL A 36 1.77 23.41 -24.89
N ASP A 37 1.11 24.12 -23.97
CA ASP A 37 1.38 23.92 -22.54
C ASP A 37 0.67 22.63 -22.10
N TYR A 38 1.47 21.62 -21.77
CA TYR A 38 1.05 20.44 -21.06
C TYR A 38 1.01 20.73 -19.56
N ILE A 39 -0.18 20.71 -18.98
CA ILE A 39 -0.41 20.76 -17.54
C ILE A 39 -1.01 19.41 -17.14
N PRO A 40 -0.47 18.71 -16.14
CA PRO A 40 -1.01 17.41 -15.74
C PRO A 40 -2.39 17.59 -15.11
N ASP A 41 -3.39 16.87 -15.64
CA ASP A 41 -4.74 16.83 -15.03
C ASP A 41 -4.80 15.88 -13.81
N GLN A 42 -3.75 15.09 -13.58
CA GLN A 42 -3.64 14.10 -12.51
C GLN A 42 -2.66 14.58 -11.43
N ASP A 43 -2.93 14.22 -10.17
CA ASP A 43 -2.00 14.50 -9.07
C ASP A 43 -0.73 13.66 -9.25
N LEU A 44 0.31 14.30 -9.77
CA LEU A 44 1.63 13.70 -9.93
C LEU A 44 2.30 13.57 -8.56
N ASN A 45 3.19 12.58 -8.44
CA ASN A 45 4.00 12.44 -7.23
C ASN A 45 5.16 13.44 -7.18
N VAL A 46 5.38 14.19 -8.26
CA VAL A 46 6.40 15.24 -8.38
C VAL A 46 5.72 16.60 -8.49
N ASP A 47 6.32 17.60 -7.86
CA ASP A 47 5.92 18.98 -7.99
C ASP A 47 6.30 19.52 -9.35
N PHE A 48 5.28 19.62 -10.19
CA PHE A 48 5.45 19.90 -11.59
C PHE A 48 4.28 20.74 -12.08
N ASP A 49 4.57 21.95 -12.51
CA ASP A 49 3.55 22.93 -12.90
C ASP A 49 3.13 22.79 -14.38
N GLY A 50 3.96 22.12 -15.18
CA GLY A 50 3.72 21.88 -16.60
C GLY A 50 4.98 22.04 -17.46
N LEU A 51 4.89 21.60 -18.71
CA LEU A 51 5.89 21.83 -19.75
C LEU A 51 5.24 22.44 -20.97
N LYS A 52 5.95 23.32 -21.66
CA LYS A 52 5.59 23.80 -22.98
C LYS A 52 6.35 23.00 -24.02
N VAL A 53 5.62 22.32 -24.90
CA VAL A 53 6.19 21.48 -25.97
C VAL A 53 6.04 22.20 -27.29
N HIS A 54 7.16 22.39 -28.00
CA HIS A 54 7.21 23.06 -29.31
C HIS A 54 7.22 22.03 -30.43
N PHE A 55 6.28 22.13 -31.34
CA PHE A 55 6.11 21.25 -32.48
C PHE A 55 6.41 21.97 -33.78
N SER A 56 6.97 21.22 -34.73
CA SER A 56 7.15 21.64 -36.11
C SER A 56 6.56 20.60 -37.05
N VAL A 57 5.62 21.05 -37.88
CA VAL A 57 4.90 20.21 -38.85
C VAL A 57 5.42 20.55 -40.24
N PRO A 58 6.05 19.60 -40.97
CA PRO A 58 6.56 19.84 -42.31
C PRO A 58 5.42 20.00 -43.34
N GLU A 59 5.74 20.57 -44.50
CA GLU A 59 4.77 20.76 -45.60
C GLU A 59 4.21 19.43 -46.14
N ASP A 60 5.02 18.38 -46.08
CA ASP A 60 4.69 17.04 -46.54
C ASP A 60 3.99 16.18 -45.47
N TYR A 61 3.61 16.73 -44.32
CA TYR A 61 2.81 15.99 -43.31
C TYR A 61 1.42 15.65 -43.88
N PRO A 62 0.92 14.40 -43.79
CA PRO A 62 1.36 13.31 -42.92
C PRO A 62 2.39 12.33 -43.51
N ASP A 63 2.88 12.54 -44.73
CA ASP A 63 3.86 11.66 -45.38
C ASP A 63 5.26 11.78 -44.74
N VAL A 64 5.58 12.95 -44.19
CA VAL A 64 6.75 13.17 -43.32
C VAL A 64 6.30 13.44 -41.90
N ALA A 65 6.85 12.72 -40.93
CA ALA A 65 6.51 12.85 -39.52
C ALA A 65 6.83 14.25 -38.95
N PRO A 66 6.02 14.76 -37.99
CA PRO A 66 6.30 16.02 -37.30
C PRO A 66 7.50 15.87 -36.35
N SER A 67 8.07 16.98 -35.90
CA SER A 67 9.15 17.00 -34.90
C SER A 67 8.74 17.73 -33.63
N VAL A 68 9.42 17.36 -32.52
CA VAL A 68 9.46 18.15 -31.30
C VAL A 68 10.75 18.95 -31.33
N ASP A 69 10.63 20.27 -31.48
CA ASP A 69 11.77 21.18 -31.59
C ASP A 69 12.41 21.41 -30.22
N GLU A 70 11.58 21.72 -29.21
CA GLU A 70 12.03 22.15 -27.89
C GLU A 70 10.99 21.82 -26.82
N ILE A 71 11.45 21.63 -25.58
CA ILE A 71 10.63 21.47 -24.40
C ILE A 71 11.12 22.49 -23.37
N GLU A 72 10.23 23.37 -22.95
CA GLU A 72 10.48 24.42 -21.96
C GLU A 72 9.56 24.23 -20.74
N GLU A 73 9.88 24.88 -19.64
CA GLU A 73 8.96 25.07 -18.53
C GLU A 73 7.81 26.02 -18.91
N VAL A 74 6.64 25.81 -18.32
CA VAL A 74 5.55 26.81 -18.41
C VAL A 74 5.96 28.08 -17.65
N ALA A 75 5.45 29.24 -18.07
CA ALA A 75 5.76 30.51 -17.42
C ALA A 75 5.38 30.48 -15.93
N ASN A 76 6.31 30.90 -15.07
CA ASN A 76 6.23 30.83 -13.60
C ASN A 76 6.14 29.40 -13.01
N GLY A 77 6.45 28.37 -13.80
CA GLY A 77 6.58 27.00 -13.32
C GLY A 77 7.95 26.75 -12.67
N ARG A 78 8.03 25.70 -11.86
CA ARG A 78 9.29 25.19 -11.30
C ARG A 78 10.25 24.77 -12.41
N SER A 79 11.55 25.02 -12.17
CA SER A 79 12.63 24.62 -13.07
C SER A 79 12.64 23.11 -13.25
N VAL A 80 12.74 22.64 -14.51
CA VAL A 80 12.83 21.22 -14.83
C VAL A 80 14.23 20.94 -15.41
N PRO A 81 15.00 20.02 -14.82
CA PRO A 81 16.35 19.68 -15.28
C PRO A 81 16.40 19.34 -16.76
N SER A 82 17.46 19.81 -17.44
CA SER A 82 17.65 19.59 -18.87
C SER A 82 17.74 18.10 -19.24
N SER A 83 18.27 17.25 -18.36
CA SER A 83 18.29 15.79 -18.55
C SER A 83 16.88 15.22 -18.71
N VAL A 84 15.95 15.64 -17.86
CA VAL A 84 14.54 15.24 -17.90
C VAL A 84 13.85 15.80 -19.16
N LYS A 85 14.07 17.07 -19.50
CA LYS A 85 13.50 17.67 -20.72
C LYS A 85 13.98 16.96 -21.99
N ASN A 86 15.27 16.64 -22.07
CA ASN A 86 15.85 15.89 -23.19
C ASN A 86 15.28 14.46 -23.27
N TYR A 87 15.17 13.77 -22.13
CA TYR A 87 14.58 12.43 -22.09
C TYR A 87 13.13 12.43 -22.58
N ILE A 88 12.31 13.38 -22.14
CA ILE A 88 10.92 13.53 -22.60
C ILE A 88 10.90 13.77 -24.12
N LYS A 89 11.75 14.68 -24.62
CA LYS A 89 11.86 14.97 -26.05
C LYS A 89 12.19 13.70 -26.85
N ASP A 90 13.16 12.92 -26.41
CA ASP A 90 13.56 11.68 -27.07
C ASP A 90 12.43 10.63 -27.09
N GLN A 91 11.72 10.47 -25.98
CA GLN A 91 10.56 9.57 -25.90
C GLN A 91 9.42 10.01 -26.83
N LEU A 92 9.15 11.32 -26.91
CA LEU A 92 8.14 11.85 -27.84
C LEU A 92 8.54 11.63 -29.30
N LEU A 93 9.82 11.86 -29.65
CA LEU A 93 10.32 11.60 -30.99
C LEU A 93 10.25 10.11 -31.37
N GLN A 94 10.54 9.20 -30.43
CA GLN A 94 10.37 7.76 -30.64
C GLN A 94 8.90 7.40 -30.86
N GLN A 95 7.99 7.97 -30.08
CA GLN A 95 6.56 7.72 -30.22
C GLN A 95 6.00 8.27 -31.54
N ILE A 96 6.47 9.43 -32.01
CA ILE A 96 6.11 9.96 -33.34
C ILE A 96 6.52 8.99 -34.44
N LYS A 97 7.77 8.51 -34.42
CA LYS A 97 8.27 7.55 -35.42
C LYS A 97 7.44 6.28 -35.44
N LYS A 98 7.00 5.80 -34.26
CA LYS A 98 6.13 4.63 -34.14
C LYS A 98 4.73 4.90 -34.73
N ASN A 99 4.07 5.97 -34.30
CA ASN A 99 2.71 6.31 -34.74
C ASN A 99 2.66 6.56 -36.26
N HIS A 100 3.69 7.18 -36.81
CA HIS A 100 3.80 7.44 -38.25
C HIS A 100 3.93 6.13 -39.06
N LYS A 101 4.72 5.16 -38.60
CA LYS A 101 4.80 3.82 -39.23
C LYS A 101 3.46 3.07 -39.22
N GLU A 102 2.64 3.29 -38.20
CA GLU A 102 1.33 2.64 -38.04
C GLU A 102 0.19 3.39 -38.75
N GLY A 103 0.47 4.53 -39.42
CA GLY A 103 -0.54 5.31 -40.14
C GLY A 103 -1.54 6.04 -39.24
N ASN A 104 -1.23 6.20 -37.95
CA ASN A 104 -2.12 6.81 -36.95
C ASN A 104 -1.98 8.33 -36.92
N THR A 105 -3.04 9.04 -36.49
CA THR A 105 -2.97 10.49 -36.15
C THR A 105 -1.87 10.71 -35.12
N THR A 106 -0.82 11.47 -35.47
CA THR A 106 0.43 11.46 -34.70
C THR A 106 0.45 12.44 -33.53
N LEU A 107 -0.15 13.62 -33.66
CA LEU A 107 -0.03 14.70 -32.69
C LEU A 107 -0.98 14.50 -31.49
N LEU A 108 -2.23 14.09 -31.74
CA LEU A 108 -3.19 13.86 -30.65
C LEU A 108 -2.83 12.63 -29.81
N THR A 109 -2.40 11.54 -30.45
CA THR A 109 -1.93 10.33 -29.75
C THR A 109 -0.67 10.61 -28.93
N LEU A 110 0.22 11.47 -29.43
CA LEU A 110 1.42 11.87 -28.71
C LEU A 110 1.10 12.65 -27.42
N MET A 111 0.17 13.61 -27.48
CA MET A 111 -0.25 14.33 -26.29
C MET A 111 -0.94 13.42 -25.27
N ASN A 112 -1.76 12.46 -25.74
CA ASN A 112 -2.35 11.43 -24.87
C ASN A 112 -1.27 10.52 -24.25
N TYR A 113 -0.22 10.19 -25.01
CA TYR A 113 0.91 9.43 -24.52
C TYR A 113 1.66 10.19 -23.41
N LEU A 114 1.95 11.47 -23.61
CA LEU A 114 2.57 12.33 -22.60
C LEU A 114 1.71 12.34 -21.33
N GLN A 115 0.40 12.52 -21.47
CA GLN A 115 -0.52 12.56 -20.33
C GLN A 115 -0.58 11.25 -19.55
N LYS A 116 -0.65 10.11 -20.25
CA LYS A 116 -0.71 8.78 -19.63
C LYS A 116 0.60 8.40 -18.94
N ASN A 117 1.74 8.87 -19.45
CA ASN A 117 3.07 8.47 -18.96
C ASN A 117 3.80 9.57 -18.20
N ALA A 118 3.16 10.71 -17.91
CA ALA A 118 3.81 11.89 -17.33
C ALA A 118 4.60 11.57 -16.05
N ASN A 119 4.02 10.85 -15.09
CA ASN A 119 4.74 10.45 -13.88
C ASN A 119 6.05 9.71 -14.22
N LYS A 120 5.97 8.67 -15.06
CA LYS A 120 7.14 7.87 -15.46
C LYS A 120 8.20 8.70 -16.20
N LEU A 121 7.76 9.57 -17.10
CA LEU A 121 8.65 10.38 -17.95
C LEU A 121 9.35 11.48 -17.14
N ILE A 122 8.61 12.16 -16.25
CA ILE A 122 9.12 13.27 -15.44
C ILE A 122 10.03 12.75 -14.33
N THR A 123 9.72 11.59 -13.74
CA THR A 123 10.54 10.98 -12.67
C THR A 123 11.56 9.96 -13.20
N HIS A 124 11.95 10.06 -14.47
CA HIS A 124 12.90 9.10 -15.06
C HIS A 124 14.26 9.13 -14.38
N ASP A 125 14.76 10.31 -14.02
CA ASP A 125 16.08 10.49 -13.42
C ASP A 125 15.95 10.78 -11.91
N PRO A 126 16.16 9.78 -11.04
CA PRO A 126 16.03 9.95 -9.60
C PRO A 126 17.08 10.90 -9.03
N LYS A 127 18.23 11.04 -9.70
CA LYS A 127 19.34 11.90 -9.24
C LYS A 127 18.98 13.37 -9.25
N CYS A 128 17.97 13.74 -10.04
CA CYS A 128 17.47 15.10 -10.13
C CYS A 128 16.34 15.39 -9.13
N LEU A 129 15.92 14.40 -8.32
CA LEU A 129 14.75 14.51 -7.46
C LEU A 129 15.11 14.46 -5.99
N GLN A 130 14.61 15.42 -5.23
CA GLN A 130 14.59 15.40 -3.79
C GLN A 130 13.20 15.01 -3.32
N ALA A 131 13.13 13.99 -2.46
CA ALA A 131 11.88 13.62 -1.82
C ALA A 131 11.58 14.51 -0.62
N TYR A 132 10.31 14.85 -0.42
CA TYR A 132 9.83 15.49 0.78
C TYR A 132 8.44 14.96 1.16
N ILE A 133 8.06 15.16 2.41
CA ILE A 133 6.79 14.66 2.94
C ILE A 133 5.81 15.82 3.04
N VAL A 134 4.60 15.62 2.49
CA VAL A 134 3.46 16.51 2.74
C VAL A 134 2.51 15.83 3.69
N ASP A 135 2.32 16.43 4.86
CA ASP A 135 1.25 16.06 5.77
C ASP A 135 -0.05 16.67 5.28
N ASN A 136 -0.99 15.79 4.91
CA ASN A 136 -2.32 16.19 4.52
C ASN A 136 -3.16 16.51 5.75
N PRO A 137 -4.16 17.40 5.63
CA PRO A 137 -5.08 17.74 6.73
C PRO A 137 -5.83 16.53 7.33
N ASP A 138 -5.88 15.40 6.62
CA ASP A 138 -6.49 14.16 7.09
C ASP A 138 -5.56 13.30 7.97
N GLY A 139 -4.34 13.78 8.24
CA GLY A 139 -3.31 13.09 9.00
C GLY A 139 -2.59 11.99 8.22
N SER A 140 -2.79 11.90 6.90
CA SER A 140 -1.98 11.08 6.01
C SER A 140 -0.76 11.85 5.54
N SER A 141 0.40 11.20 5.46
CA SER A 141 1.61 11.79 4.90
C SER A 141 1.82 11.22 3.50
N LYS A 142 1.94 12.08 2.48
CA LYS A 142 2.22 11.69 1.10
C LYS A 142 3.63 12.14 0.71
N ARG A 143 4.47 11.21 0.26
CA ARG A 143 5.79 11.54 -0.31
C ARG A 143 5.59 12.21 -1.67
N ARG A 144 6.08 13.43 -1.79
CA ARG A 144 6.19 14.18 -3.04
C ARG A 144 7.66 14.34 -3.40
N PHE A 145 7.93 14.67 -4.65
CA PHE A 145 9.28 14.94 -5.14
C PHE A 145 9.35 16.38 -5.64
N SER A 146 10.49 17.05 -5.45
CA SER A 146 10.83 18.31 -6.08
C SER A 146 12.14 18.14 -6.85
N PHE A 147 12.36 18.93 -7.89
CA PHE A 147 13.68 18.95 -8.53
C PHE A 147 14.70 19.58 -7.58
N ILE A 148 15.90 18.99 -7.54
CA ILE A 148 17.04 19.56 -6.80
C ILE A 148 17.44 20.84 -7.55
N ASN A 149 17.38 21.97 -6.85
CA ASN A 149 17.92 23.21 -7.40
C ASN A 149 19.44 23.15 -7.28
N ASP A 150 20.15 23.33 -8.39
CA ASP A 150 21.60 23.54 -8.42
C ASP A 150 21.95 24.84 -7.65
N THR A 151 22.02 24.75 -6.33
CA THR A 151 22.63 25.78 -5.48
C THR A 151 23.75 25.12 -4.68
N PRO A 152 25.03 25.47 -4.93
CA PRO A 152 26.15 24.84 -4.26
C PRO A 152 26.33 25.37 -2.82
N GLU A 153 26.34 24.42 -1.88
CA GLU A 153 27.30 24.27 -0.76
C GLU A 153 27.20 25.18 0.51
N PRO A 154 27.78 24.78 1.68
CA PRO A 154 29.08 24.10 1.83
C PRO A 154 29.16 22.82 2.68
N GLU A 155 30.20 22.07 2.33
CA GLU A 155 30.73 20.87 2.95
C GLU A 155 31.30 21.09 4.37
N SER A 156 31.39 19.99 5.12
CA SER A 156 32.37 19.84 6.21
C SER A 156 32.98 18.44 6.16
N SER A 157 34.16 18.34 5.52
CA SER A 157 35.44 17.73 5.98
C SER A 157 35.34 16.79 7.21
N SER A 158 36.02 15.66 7.35
CA SER A 158 37.04 14.88 6.61
C SER A 158 37.43 13.72 7.55
N GLY A 159 37.85 12.57 7.04
CA GLY A 159 38.53 11.55 7.85
C GLY A 159 38.78 10.26 7.08
N GLU A 160 40.05 9.94 6.88
CA GLU A 160 40.62 9.03 5.89
C GLU A 160 40.42 7.53 6.17
N GLU A 161 40.71 6.78 5.11
CA GLU A 161 40.61 5.34 4.87
C GLU A 161 41.49 4.49 5.81
N ASP A 162 41.03 3.27 6.12
CA ASP A 162 41.91 2.12 6.36
C ASP A 162 41.24 0.86 5.78
N GLU A 163 41.94 0.23 4.84
CA GLU A 163 41.64 -1.08 4.26
C GLU A 163 41.94 -2.18 5.27
N GLU A 164 40.98 -3.05 5.57
CA GLU A 164 41.29 -4.41 6.05
C GLU A 164 40.56 -5.47 5.22
N SER A 165 41.36 -6.33 4.61
CA SER A 165 40.94 -7.57 3.96
C SER A 165 40.49 -8.59 5.01
N TYR A 166 39.27 -9.10 4.86
CA TYR A 166 38.84 -10.31 5.56
C TYR A 166 38.58 -11.43 4.57
N GLU A 167 39.08 -12.59 4.97
CA GLU A 167 39.17 -13.84 4.24
C GLU A 167 37.78 -14.45 4.00
N ASP A 168 37.69 -15.16 2.88
CA ASP A 168 36.58 -15.98 2.43
C ASP A 168 36.35 -17.16 3.39
N GLU A 169 35.22 -17.17 4.10
CA GLU A 169 34.73 -18.34 4.82
C GLU A 169 33.32 -18.72 4.32
N SER A 170 33.30 -19.78 3.51
CA SER A 170 32.23 -20.77 3.33
C SER A 170 30.83 -20.31 2.88
N GLU A 171 30.46 -20.77 1.69
CA GLU A 171 29.10 -20.92 1.17
C GLU A 171 28.17 -21.70 2.12
N GLU A 172 27.32 -20.98 2.87
CA GLU A 172 25.95 -21.41 3.14
C GLU A 172 25.01 -20.41 2.44
N ASP A 173 24.24 -20.88 1.45
CA ASP A 173 23.29 -20.11 0.66
C ASP A 173 22.13 -19.59 1.53
N ASP A 174 22.40 -18.52 2.29
CA ASP A 174 21.57 -18.06 3.39
C ASP A 174 20.57 -16.94 3.00
N SER A 175 19.94 -17.06 1.83
CA SER A 175 18.86 -16.15 1.43
C SER A 175 17.71 -16.17 2.45
N ALA A 176 17.48 -15.06 3.16
CA ALA A 176 16.42 -14.89 4.16
C ALA A 176 14.98 -14.96 3.60
N LEU A 177 14.80 -15.27 2.31
CA LEU A 177 13.50 -15.42 1.65
C LEU A 177 13.16 -16.92 1.46
N TYR A 178 12.14 -17.38 2.18
CA TYR A 178 11.69 -18.77 2.16
C TYR A 178 11.00 -19.17 0.88
N SER A 179 10.27 -18.26 0.21
CA SER A 179 9.56 -18.57 -1.04
C SER A 179 10.49 -18.87 -2.22
N LEU A 180 11.77 -18.51 -2.12
CA LEU A 180 12.80 -18.87 -3.09
C LEU A 180 13.32 -20.31 -2.89
N ARG A 181 13.21 -20.86 -1.67
CA ARG A 181 13.67 -22.20 -1.30
C ARG A 181 12.56 -23.24 -1.33
N VAL A 182 11.40 -22.87 -0.79
CA VAL A 182 10.26 -23.77 -0.61
C VAL A 182 9.07 -23.21 -1.35
N LYS A 183 8.62 -23.96 -2.36
CA LYS A 183 7.40 -23.62 -3.09
C LYS A 183 6.20 -23.78 -2.12
N PRO A 184 5.40 -22.74 -1.90
CA PRO A 184 4.24 -22.86 -1.04
C PRO A 184 3.24 -23.90 -1.61
N PRO A 185 2.44 -24.55 -0.75
CA PRO A 185 1.39 -25.45 -1.19
C PRO A 185 0.45 -24.74 -2.17
N SER A 186 0.02 -25.46 -3.21
CA SER A 186 -0.91 -24.91 -4.18
C SER A 186 -2.27 -24.67 -3.52
N LEU A 187 -2.89 -23.53 -3.85
CA LEU A 187 -4.25 -23.23 -3.38
C LEU A 187 -5.22 -24.34 -3.80
N SER A 188 -5.94 -24.89 -2.81
CA SER A 188 -6.77 -26.07 -2.99
C SER A 188 -8.20 -25.83 -2.51
N THR A 189 -9.18 -26.27 -3.31
CA THR A 189 -10.60 -26.30 -2.91
C THR A 189 -10.86 -27.33 -1.80
N HIS A 190 -9.93 -28.26 -1.58
CA HIS A 190 -9.97 -29.27 -0.52
C HIS A 190 -9.33 -28.83 0.80
N ALA A 191 -8.86 -27.57 0.91
CA ALA A 191 -8.28 -27.04 2.15
C ALA A 191 -9.17 -27.26 3.38
N GLY A 192 -8.61 -27.17 4.57
CA GLY A 192 -9.35 -27.17 5.83
C GLY A 192 -10.41 -26.04 5.88
N PRO A 193 -11.51 -26.21 6.64
CA PRO A 193 -12.54 -25.18 6.76
C PRO A 193 -12.04 -23.90 7.45
N ASN A 194 -10.95 -23.96 8.19
CA ASN A 194 -10.35 -22.83 8.91
C ASN A 194 -9.09 -22.29 8.25
N ASP A 195 -8.63 -22.89 7.15
CA ASP A 195 -7.42 -22.47 6.45
C ASP A 195 -7.68 -21.17 5.70
N ILE A 196 -6.75 -20.24 5.84
CA ILE A 196 -6.91 -18.87 5.38
C ILE A 196 -5.67 -18.41 4.61
N GLY A 197 -5.89 -17.54 3.64
CA GLY A 197 -4.86 -16.71 3.04
C GLY A 197 -4.91 -15.30 3.61
N LEU A 198 -3.74 -14.71 3.83
CA LEU A 198 -3.57 -13.29 4.10
C LEU A 198 -3.04 -12.59 2.84
N LEU A 199 -3.75 -11.55 2.42
CA LEU A 199 -3.51 -10.84 1.18
C LEU A 199 -3.21 -9.39 1.49
N PHE A 200 -2.29 -8.78 0.76
CA PHE A 200 -2.12 -7.34 0.81
C PHE A 200 -3.00 -6.63 -0.23
N GLU A 201 -3.67 -5.58 0.19
CA GLU A 201 -4.42 -4.68 -0.68
C GLU A 201 -3.70 -3.33 -0.78
N GLY A 202 -3.66 -2.78 -2.00
CA GLY A 202 -3.00 -1.50 -2.30
C GLY A 202 -1.52 -1.54 -1.95
N VAL A 203 -0.79 -2.50 -2.53
CA VAL A 203 0.67 -2.63 -2.42
C VAL A 203 1.35 -1.77 -3.48
N ASP A 204 2.29 -0.94 -3.07
CA ASP A 204 3.23 -0.23 -3.96
C ASP A 204 4.66 -0.53 -3.48
N LEU A 205 5.50 -1.03 -4.39
CA LEU A 205 6.89 -1.43 -4.12
C LEU A 205 7.81 -0.64 -5.06
N LYS A 206 8.83 0.04 -4.51
CA LYS A 206 9.85 0.75 -5.30
C LYS A 206 11.23 0.35 -4.84
N GLY A 207 12.11 0.07 -5.81
CA GLY A 207 13.45 -0.47 -5.56
C GLY A 207 13.45 -1.91 -5.02
N ILE A 208 12.27 -2.54 -4.85
CA ILE A 208 12.09 -3.86 -4.25
C ILE A 208 11.62 -4.84 -5.33
N SER A 209 12.32 -5.95 -5.49
CA SER A 209 11.97 -7.04 -6.40
C SER A 209 11.03 -8.06 -5.75
N VAL A 210 11.33 -8.48 -4.52
CA VAL A 210 10.52 -9.41 -3.71
C VAL A 210 10.27 -8.81 -2.33
N PHE A 211 9.04 -8.96 -1.82
CA PHE A 211 8.62 -8.63 -0.47
C PHE A 211 7.95 -9.86 0.17
N GLU A 212 8.43 -10.30 1.33
CA GLU A 212 7.99 -11.53 1.97
C GLU A 212 7.86 -11.38 3.49
N CYS A 213 6.88 -12.08 4.08
CA CYS A 213 6.77 -12.25 5.52
C CYS A 213 7.68 -13.40 5.98
N THR A 214 8.64 -13.12 6.86
CA THR A 214 9.59 -14.12 7.39
C THR A 214 9.12 -14.70 8.72
N GLU A 215 8.37 -13.92 9.51
CA GLU A 215 7.83 -14.34 10.80
C GLU A 215 6.41 -13.78 11.00
N LEU A 216 5.47 -14.66 11.33
CA LEU A 216 4.07 -14.31 11.51
C LEU A 216 3.67 -14.29 13.00
N ASN A 217 3.02 -13.20 13.40
CA ASN A 217 2.47 -13.01 14.74
C ASN A 217 0.95 -12.85 14.62
N LEU A 218 0.17 -13.71 15.28
CA LEU A 218 -1.29 -13.78 15.10
C LEU A 218 -2.02 -14.22 16.37
N ILE A 219 -3.32 -13.95 16.41
CA ILE A 219 -4.22 -14.43 17.47
C ILE A 219 -5.12 -15.50 16.87
N VAL A 220 -5.24 -16.65 17.52
CA VAL A 220 -6.21 -17.69 17.15
C VAL A 220 -7.28 -17.87 18.23
N HIS A 221 -8.42 -18.39 17.82
CA HIS A 221 -9.48 -18.86 18.71
C HIS A 221 -9.59 -20.38 18.65
N CYS A 222 -9.72 -21.02 19.81
CA CYS A 222 -10.10 -22.41 19.87
C CYS A 222 -11.53 -22.57 19.31
N VAL A 223 -11.72 -23.45 18.32
CA VAL A 223 -13.05 -23.64 17.70
C VAL A 223 -14.10 -24.20 18.67
N ARG A 224 -13.65 -24.84 19.77
CA ARG A 224 -14.54 -25.47 20.76
C ARG A 224 -15.05 -24.46 21.81
N CYS A 225 -14.16 -23.69 22.41
CA CYS A 225 -14.50 -22.82 23.55
C CYS A 225 -14.32 -21.32 23.28
N GLN A 226 -13.84 -20.95 22.08
CA GLN A 226 -13.54 -19.57 21.69
C GLN A 226 -12.47 -18.88 22.56
N ASN A 227 -11.69 -19.65 23.34
CA ASN A 227 -10.54 -19.10 24.06
C ASN A 227 -9.50 -18.56 23.07
N SER A 228 -8.96 -17.38 23.37
CA SER A 228 -7.95 -16.71 22.54
C SER A 228 -6.56 -17.16 22.93
N VAL A 229 -5.72 -17.45 21.95
CA VAL A 229 -4.32 -17.84 22.12
C VAL A 229 -3.47 -17.01 21.17
N ASP A 230 -2.37 -16.47 21.69
CA ASP A 230 -1.37 -15.79 20.86
C ASP A 230 -0.43 -16.83 20.27
N VAL A 231 -0.23 -16.71 18.97
CA VAL A 231 0.80 -17.42 18.23
C VAL A 231 1.85 -16.38 17.88
N LYS A 232 3.00 -16.47 18.55
CA LYS A 232 4.12 -15.55 18.37
C LYS A 232 5.28 -16.27 17.69
N ASN A 233 6.05 -15.53 16.91
CA ASN A 233 7.27 -15.96 16.25
C ASN A 233 7.11 -17.21 15.37
N LEU A 234 5.98 -17.33 14.65
CA LEU A 234 5.73 -18.46 13.77
C LEU A 234 6.53 -18.30 12.48
N THR A 235 7.51 -19.17 12.25
CA THR A 235 8.30 -19.21 11.02
C THR A 235 7.86 -20.35 10.11
N PRO A 236 8.18 -20.32 8.81
CA PRO A 236 7.79 -21.35 7.85
C PRO A 236 8.34 -22.75 8.14
N THR A 237 9.41 -22.83 8.95
CA THR A 237 10.08 -24.09 9.32
C THR A 237 9.59 -24.66 10.64
N SER A 238 8.69 -23.96 11.33
CA SER A 238 8.22 -24.33 12.66
C SER A 238 6.70 -24.41 12.69
N ASP A 239 6.20 -25.43 13.38
CA ASP A 239 4.77 -25.59 13.60
C ASP A 239 4.43 -25.07 15.00
N PHE A 240 3.35 -24.29 15.12
CA PHE A 240 2.83 -23.94 16.43
C PHE A 240 1.85 -25.03 16.88
N ILE A 241 2.16 -25.70 18.00
CA ILE A 241 1.32 -26.74 18.59
C ILE A 241 1.14 -26.43 20.08
N LEU A 242 -0.11 -26.25 20.51
CA LEU A 242 -0.44 -25.97 21.92
C LEU A 242 -1.81 -26.53 22.29
N ASP A 243 -1.94 -27.09 23.50
CA ASP A 243 -3.25 -27.43 24.06
C ASP A 243 -3.99 -26.19 24.57
N CYS A 244 -5.26 -26.07 24.19
CA CYS A 244 -6.12 -25.00 24.70
C CYS A 244 -6.23 -25.05 26.23
N SER A 245 -5.84 -23.97 26.90
CA SER A 245 -5.86 -23.87 28.37
C SER A 245 -7.23 -24.06 29.03
N VAL A 246 -8.32 -23.95 28.27
CA VAL A 246 -9.69 -24.06 28.78
C VAL A 246 -10.29 -25.45 28.54
N CYS A 247 -10.11 -26.02 27.34
CA CYS A 247 -10.80 -27.25 26.95
C CYS A 247 -9.87 -28.38 26.50
N THR A 248 -8.55 -28.18 26.68
CA THR A 248 -7.46 -29.14 26.43
C THR A 248 -7.48 -29.76 25.02
N LYS A 249 -8.07 -29.06 24.05
CA LYS A 249 -8.05 -29.49 22.65
C LYS A 249 -6.75 -28.98 22.03
N PRO A 250 -6.01 -29.82 21.28
CA PRO A 250 -4.82 -29.37 20.57
C PRO A 250 -5.20 -28.30 19.54
N LEU A 251 -4.37 -27.26 19.46
CA LEU A 251 -4.42 -26.17 18.51
C LEU A 251 -3.13 -26.21 17.71
N GLU A 252 -3.24 -26.33 16.39
CA GLU A 252 -2.08 -26.40 15.50
C GLU A 252 -2.20 -25.31 14.42
N VAL A 253 -1.10 -24.62 14.14
CA VAL A 253 -1.01 -23.59 13.12
C VAL A 253 0.29 -23.76 12.33
N HIS A 254 0.15 -23.85 11.00
CA HIS A 254 1.27 -23.91 10.05
C HIS A 254 1.23 -22.68 9.14
N PHE A 255 2.40 -22.16 8.78
CA PHE A 255 2.56 -20.93 7.99
C PHE A 255 3.39 -21.18 6.74
N TYR A 256 2.87 -20.76 5.59
CA TYR A 256 3.55 -20.79 4.29
C TYR A 256 3.64 -19.39 3.68
N PRO A 257 4.85 -18.82 3.54
CA PRO A 257 5.05 -17.49 2.97
C PRO A 257 4.88 -17.51 1.46
N HIS A 258 4.47 -16.38 0.90
CA HIS A 258 4.37 -16.15 -0.54
C HIS A 258 5.09 -14.85 -0.89
N ALA A 259 5.95 -14.89 -1.92
CA ALA A 259 6.60 -13.70 -2.45
C ALA A 259 5.58 -12.76 -3.08
N VAL A 260 5.64 -11.50 -2.67
CA VAL A 260 4.92 -10.39 -3.30
C VAL A 260 5.91 -9.63 -4.18
N MET A 261 5.61 -9.53 -5.47
CA MET A 261 6.48 -8.91 -6.47
C MET A 261 5.86 -7.63 -7.03
N SER A 262 6.70 -6.68 -7.46
CA SER A 262 6.26 -5.39 -8.02
C SER A 262 5.50 -5.55 -9.34
N VAL A 263 5.82 -6.58 -10.12
CA VAL A 263 5.13 -6.95 -11.37
C VAL A 263 4.19 -8.12 -11.08
N SER A 264 3.16 -7.88 -10.28
CA SER A 264 2.23 -8.95 -9.92
C SER A 264 1.32 -9.28 -11.12
N ILE A 265 1.70 -10.31 -11.89
CA ILE A 265 0.82 -11.01 -12.84
C ILE A 265 -0.12 -11.97 -12.07
N GLN A 266 0.05 -12.12 -10.75
CA GLN A 266 -0.79 -12.97 -9.93
C GLN A 266 -1.95 -12.18 -9.28
N PRO A 267 -3.20 -12.65 -9.41
CA PRO A 267 -4.39 -11.88 -9.07
C PRO A 267 -4.69 -11.74 -7.55
N GLN A 268 -3.73 -11.94 -6.64
CA GLN A 268 -4.08 -12.07 -5.21
C GLN A 268 -3.18 -11.33 -4.21
N ASN A 269 -1.98 -10.83 -4.53
CA ASN A 269 -1.06 -10.27 -3.51
C ASN A 269 -1.02 -11.10 -2.20
N LEU A 270 -1.19 -12.42 -2.33
CA LEU A 270 -1.22 -13.38 -1.23
C LEU A 270 0.21 -13.41 -0.69
N PHE A 271 0.37 -13.15 0.60
CA PHE A 271 1.71 -13.14 1.24
C PHE A 271 1.86 -14.24 2.28
N ALA A 272 0.75 -14.82 2.76
CA ALA A 272 0.79 -15.94 3.70
C ALA A 272 -0.41 -16.87 3.49
N GLN A 273 -0.16 -18.18 3.46
CA GLN A 273 -1.16 -19.22 3.65
C GLN A 273 -1.00 -19.80 5.06
N ILE A 274 -2.10 -19.96 5.76
CA ILE A 274 -2.14 -20.46 7.13
C ILE A 274 -3.10 -21.63 7.20
N GLU A 275 -2.57 -22.77 7.63
CA GLU A 275 -3.36 -23.98 7.87
C GLU A 275 -3.62 -24.11 9.36
N CYS A 276 -4.87 -24.40 9.73
CA CYS A 276 -5.31 -24.38 11.12
C CYS A 276 -6.06 -25.66 11.50
N SER A 277 -5.54 -26.38 12.50
CA SER A 277 -6.23 -27.50 13.14
C SER A 277 -6.66 -27.12 14.56
N GLY A 278 -7.88 -27.46 14.95
CA GLY A 278 -8.41 -27.17 16.29
C GLY A 278 -8.66 -25.68 16.63
N CYS A 279 -8.22 -24.75 15.77
CA CYS A 279 -8.33 -23.31 15.95
C CYS A 279 -8.77 -22.59 14.66
N SER A 280 -9.04 -21.29 14.77
CA SER A 280 -9.26 -20.39 13.65
C SER A 280 -8.60 -19.04 13.92
N VAL A 281 -7.97 -18.44 12.90
CA VAL A 281 -7.31 -17.14 13.05
C VAL A 281 -8.33 -16.04 13.36
N PHE A 282 -8.03 -15.18 14.32
CA PHE A 282 -8.87 -14.06 14.75
C PHE A 282 -8.39 -12.72 14.19
N ASP A 283 -7.11 -12.39 14.42
CA ASP A 283 -6.46 -11.13 14.03
C ASP A 283 -4.96 -11.38 13.78
N THR A 284 -4.32 -10.50 13.01
CA THR A 284 -2.86 -10.46 12.84
C THR A 284 -2.26 -9.38 13.73
N LEU A 285 -1.11 -9.66 14.34
CA LEU A 285 -0.43 -8.70 15.19
C LEU A 285 0.47 -7.77 14.37
N PRO A 286 0.65 -6.50 14.78
CA PRO A 286 1.50 -5.55 14.04
C PRO A 286 2.99 -5.89 13.99
N THR A 287 3.45 -6.85 14.81
CA THR A 287 4.86 -7.19 15.02
C THR A 287 5.38 -8.30 14.10
N CYS A 288 4.65 -8.67 13.04
CA CYS A 288 5.17 -9.61 12.03
C CYS A 288 6.47 -9.06 11.41
N GLN A 289 7.41 -9.94 11.08
CA GLN A 289 8.69 -9.57 10.47
C GLN A 289 8.65 -9.81 8.96
N PHE A 290 9.31 -8.92 8.23
CA PHE A 290 9.37 -8.98 6.78
C PHE A 290 10.80 -8.79 6.27
N ALA A 291 11.05 -9.37 5.11
CA ALA A 291 12.27 -9.18 4.34
C ALA A 291 11.94 -8.72 2.92
N VAL A 292 12.89 -8.04 2.30
CA VAL A 292 12.78 -7.55 0.93
C VAL A 292 14.06 -7.83 0.17
N MET A 293 13.92 -8.10 -1.12
CA MET A 293 15.05 -8.20 -2.03
C MET A 293 15.18 -6.90 -2.82
N CYS A 294 16.38 -6.33 -2.83
CA CYS A 294 16.71 -5.16 -3.63
C CYS A 294 16.55 -5.49 -5.12
N PHE A 295 16.01 -4.55 -5.90
CA PHE A 295 15.88 -4.71 -7.34
C PHE A 295 17.22 -4.58 -8.08
N ASP A 296 18.13 -3.75 -7.57
CA ASP A 296 19.39 -3.41 -8.27
C ASP A 296 20.51 -4.42 -8.00
N CYS A 297 20.71 -4.80 -6.73
CA CYS A 297 21.82 -5.68 -6.33
C CYS A 297 21.38 -7.06 -5.85
N SER A 298 20.07 -7.35 -5.87
CA SER A 298 19.48 -8.61 -5.40
C SER A 298 19.80 -8.99 -3.96
N HIS A 299 20.33 -8.08 -3.15
CA HIS A 299 20.58 -8.31 -1.74
C HIS A 299 19.26 -8.35 -0.97
N VAL A 300 19.15 -9.28 -0.02
CA VAL A 300 17.99 -9.41 0.85
C VAL A 300 18.24 -8.65 2.14
N THR A 301 17.32 -7.76 2.50
CA THR A 301 17.38 -6.94 3.73
C THR A 301 16.17 -7.26 4.60
N ASN A 302 16.41 -7.49 5.89
CA ASN A 302 15.36 -7.64 6.89
C ASN A 302 14.88 -6.24 7.32
N ILE A 303 13.61 -5.95 7.05
CA ILE A 303 13.03 -4.61 7.29
C ILE A 303 12.16 -4.56 8.56
N GLY A 304 12.02 -5.71 9.22
CA GLY A 304 11.23 -5.86 10.42
C GLY A 304 9.74 -5.64 10.18
N SER A 305 9.06 -5.00 11.14
CA SER A 305 7.61 -4.78 11.08
C SER A 305 7.19 -3.67 10.12
N VAL A 306 6.20 -3.95 9.28
CA VAL A 306 5.66 -2.98 8.31
C VAL A 306 4.50 -2.16 8.89
N ARG A 307 4.59 -0.84 8.75
CA ARG A 307 3.51 0.10 9.07
C ARG A 307 2.47 0.10 7.95
N VAL A 308 1.31 -0.51 8.21
CA VAL A 308 0.17 -0.53 7.29
C VAL A 308 -0.45 0.88 7.18
N ARG A 309 -0.78 1.31 5.95
CA ARG A 309 -1.25 2.67 5.56
C ARG A 309 -0.22 3.77 5.82
N ALA A 310 1.05 3.42 5.88
CA ALA A 310 2.15 4.38 5.96
C ALA A 310 3.22 4.00 4.94
N LEU A 311 4.05 4.98 4.60
CA LEU A 311 5.30 4.73 3.89
C LEU A 311 6.28 4.03 4.82
N ASN A 312 6.87 2.95 4.32
CA ASN A 312 8.01 2.28 4.94
C ASN A 312 9.19 2.45 3.99
N ASP A 313 10.16 3.23 4.42
CA ASP A 313 11.35 3.63 3.70
C ASP A 313 12.60 3.18 4.45
N PHE A 314 13.55 2.65 3.70
CA PHE A 314 14.80 2.12 4.21
C PHE A 314 15.81 2.05 3.05
N GLU A 315 17.07 1.81 3.36
CA GLU A 315 18.15 1.69 2.38
C GLU A 315 18.54 0.22 2.26
N CYS A 316 18.96 -0.19 1.06
CA CYS A 316 19.54 -1.52 0.89
C CYS A 316 20.84 -1.62 1.71
N GLU A 317 20.98 -2.67 2.52
CA GLU A 317 22.17 -2.90 3.36
C GLU A 317 23.47 -3.09 2.55
N LYS A 318 23.36 -3.42 1.25
CA LYS A 318 24.50 -3.66 0.37
C LYS A 318 24.83 -2.50 -0.56
N CYS A 319 23.85 -2.01 -1.33
CA CYS A 319 24.09 -0.98 -2.35
C CYS A 319 23.60 0.41 -1.95
N HIS A 320 22.99 0.55 -0.77
CA HIS A 320 22.44 1.80 -0.24
C HIS A 320 21.38 2.48 -1.13
N THR A 321 20.90 1.83 -2.20
CA THR A 321 19.76 2.34 -2.97
C THR A 321 18.54 2.44 -2.06
N GLY A 322 17.81 3.55 -2.16
CA GLY A 322 16.56 3.76 -1.44
C GLY A 322 15.48 2.76 -1.86
N LEU A 323 14.91 2.07 -0.87
CA LEU A 323 13.84 1.11 -0.99
C LEU A 323 12.58 1.68 -0.33
N SER A 324 11.41 1.42 -0.90
CA SER A 324 10.17 1.86 -0.26
C SER A 324 8.99 0.95 -0.55
N LEU A 325 8.15 0.73 0.46
CA LEU A 325 6.89 0.01 0.32
C LEU A 325 5.74 0.72 1.02
N VAL A 326 4.56 0.60 0.42
CA VAL A 326 3.26 0.97 1.01
C VAL A 326 2.35 -0.24 0.92
N VAL A 327 1.71 -0.57 2.04
CA VAL A 327 0.62 -1.56 2.09
C VAL A 327 -0.61 -0.85 2.63
N THR A 328 -1.69 -0.82 1.88
CA THR A 328 -2.92 -0.14 2.33
C THR A 328 -3.68 -1.00 3.35
N GLN A 329 -3.66 -2.31 3.20
CA GLN A 329 -4.46 -3.19 4.04
C GLN A 329 -4.00 -4.64 3.97
N ILE A 330 -4.25 -5.37 5.06
CA ILE A 330 -4.18 -6.83 5.11
C ILE A 330 -5.62 -7.36 5.09
N GLN A 331 -5.92 -8.20 4.11
CA GLN A 331 -7.19 -8.92 4.00
C GLN A 331 -7.00 -10.37 4.40
N LYS A 332 -8.04 -10.96 4.96
CA LYS A 332 -8.11 -12.38 5.27
C LYS A 332 -9.23 -13.03 4.49
N THR A 333 -8.93 -14.11 3.79
CA THR A 333 -9.88 -14.88 2.98
C THR A 333 -9.65 -16.37 3.16
N HIS A 334 -10.69 -17.19 3.14
CA HIS A 334 -10.52 -18.64 3.18
C HIS A 334 -9.82 -19.18 1.93
N ILE A 335 -8.89 -20.13 2.09
CA ILE A 335 -8.12 -20.71 0.96
C ILE A 335 -9.04 -21.28 -0.13
N LYS A 336 -10.15 -21.93 0.27
CA LYS A 336 -11.14 -22.44 -0.70
C LYS A 336 -11.70 -21.38 -1.63
N ILE A 337 -11.99 -20.19 -1.08
CA ILE A 337 -12.54 -19.07 -1.87
C ILE A 337 -11.48 -18.55 -2.83
N LEU A 338 -10.22 -18.49 -2.40
CA LEU A 338 -9.11 -18.10 -3.26
C LEU A 338 -8.91 -19.09 -4.42
N ALA A 339 -8.95 -20.40 -4.13
CA ALA A 339 -8.88 -21.45 -5.14
C ALA A 339 -10.04 -21.37 -6.16
N GLU A 340 -11.29 -21.24 -5.68
CA GLU A 340 -12.47 -21.09 -6.55
C GLU A 340 -12.38 -19.87 -7.49
N ASN A 341 -11.80 -18.76 -7.00
CA ASN A 341 -11.65 -17.54 -7.81
C ASN A 341 -10.60 -17.71 -8.91
N LEU A 342 -9.54 -18.51 -8.68
CA LEU A 342 -8.51 -18.80 -9.67
C LEU A 342 -9.04 -19.69 -10.80
N ASP A 343 -9.84 -20.70 -10.47
CA ASP A 343 -10.49 -21.56 -11.48
C ASP A 343 -11.46 -20.79 -12.39
N SER A 344 -11.97 -19.64 -11.91
CA SER A 344 -12.91 -18.77 -12.62
C SER A 344 -12.26 -17.78 -13.58
N GLU A 345 -10.94 -17.59 -13.52
CA GLU A 345 -10.19 -16.63 -14.35
C GLU A 345 -10.07 -17.07 -15.83
N GLY A 346 -10.37 -18.35 -16.14
CA GLY A 346 -10.49 -18.87 -17.50
C GLY A 346 -11.87 -18.66 -18.17
N LEU A 347 -12.82 -18.00 -17.51
CA LEU A 347 -14.20 -17.84 -18.00
C LEU A 347 -14.42 -16.49 -18.68
N THR A 348 -15.18 -16.50 -19.78
CA THR A 348 -15.53 -15.29 -20.55
C THR A 348 -16.36 -14.29 -19.71
N PRO A 349 -16.35 -12.98 -20.04
CA PRO A 349 -17.09 -11.95 -19.29
C PRO A 349 -18.58 -12.26 -19.09
N HIS A 350 -19.20 -12.96 -20.05
CA HIS A 350 -20.61 -13.33 -20.01
C HIS A 350 -20.89 -14.48 -19.01
N GLN A 351 -19.98 -15.45 -18.90
CA GLN A 351 -20.07 -16.55 -17.93
C GLN A 351 -19.78 -16.06 -16.50
N ARG A 352 -18.88 -15.09 -16.35
CA ARG A 352 -18.58 -14.41 -15.08
C ARG A 352 -19.83 -13.70 -14.52
N GLN A 353 -20.65 -13.08 -15.38
CA GLN A 353 -21.88 -12.40 -14.98
C GLN A 353 -22.99 -13.37 -14.54
N GLN A 354 -23.09 -14.54 -15.17
CA GLN A 354 -24.04 -15.60 -14.77
C GLN A 354 -23.64 -16.30 -13.45
N ALA A 355 -22.35 -16.52 -13.20
CA ALA A 355 -21.84 -17.08 -11.94
C ALA A 355 -22.07 -16.15 -10.74
N LEU A 356 -21.94 -14.83 -10.94
CA LEU A 356 -22.23 -13.80 -9.92
C LEU A 356 -23.74 -13.71 -9.61
N ALA A 357 -24.60 -13.91 -10.60
CA ALA A 357 -26.05 -13.93 -10.41
C ALA A 357 -26.52 -15.17 -9.60
N ALA A 358 -25.89 -16.33 -9.81
CA ALA A 358 -26.17 -17.56 -9.06
C ALA A 358 -25.71 -17.49 -7.58
N LYS A 359 -24.61 -16.76 -7.28
CA LYS A 359 -24.07 -16.59 -5.92
C LYS A 359 -24.95 -15.71 -5.00
N LYS A 360 -25.75 -14.79 -5.55
CA LYS A 360 -26.67 -13.94 -4.75
C LYS A 360 -27.77 -14.74 -4.01
N ASN A 361 -28.11 -15.94 -4.47
CA ASN A 361 -29.20 -16.74 -3.89
C ASN A 361 -28.76 -17.71 -2.76
N LYS A 362 -27.46 -17.93 -2.54
CA LYS A 362 -26.95 -18.87 -1.51
C LYS A 362 -26.35 -18.22 -0.25
N ALA A 363 -26.21 -16.90 -0.19
CA ALA A 363 -25.60 -16.17 0.94
C ALA A 363 -26.50 -16.03 2.19
N LYS A 364 -27.55 -16.85 2.33
CA LYS A 364 -28.51 -16.77 3.43
C LYS A 364 -28.39 -17.89 4.47
N LYS A 365 -27.21 -18.50 4.66
CA LYS A 365 -26.97 -19.37 5.82
C LYS A 365 -25.49 -19.75 5.99
N LYS A 366 -24.63 -18.89 6.55
CA LYS A 366 -23.38 -19.35 7.19
C LYS A 366 -23.06 -18.52 8.44
N THR A 367 -22.66 -19.27 9.45
CA THR A 367 -22.38 -18.92 10.84
C THR A 367 -21.35 -17.81 10.99
N ALA A 368 -21.62 -16.90 11.91
CA ALA A 368 -20.71 -15.84 12.35
C ALA A 368 -19.49 -16.46 13.05
N ASN A 369 -18.43 -16.71 12.30
CA ASN A 369 -17.10 -16.86 12.89
C ASN A 369 -16.49 -15.46 12.98
N SER A 370 -16.18 -15.05 14.21
CA SER A 370 -15.75 -13.72 14.61
C SER A 370 -14.35 -13.40 14.11
N THR A 371 -14.17 -13.17 12.82
CA THR A 371 -12.91 -12.67 12.26
C THR A 371 -13.03 -11.18 12.00
N ILE A 372 -12.01 -10.38 12.35
CA ILE A 372 -11.97 -8.96 12.01
C ILE A 372 -11.65 -8.83 10.52
N SER A 373 -12.66 -8.61 9.68
CA SER A 373 -12.48 -8.29 8.27
C SER A 373 -13.07 -6.91 7.94
N LEU A 374 -12.33 -6.09 7.22
CA LEU A 374 -12.76 -4.76 6.79
C LEU A 374 -14.05 -4.85 5.97
N GLY A 375 -15.00 -3.96 6.27
CA GLY A 375 -16.37 -3.98 5.77
C GLY A 375 -17.36 -4.80 6.61
N SER A 376 -16.88 -5.71 7.47
CA SER A 376 -17.74 -6.45 8.41
C SER A 376 -17.93 -5.69 9.73
N THR A 377 -19.01 -6.01 10.45
CA THR A 377 -19.26 -5.48 11.79
C THR A 377 -18.50 -6.28 12.83
N LEU A 378 -17.84 -5.60 13.78
CA LEU A 378 -17.25 -6.27 14.93
C LEU A 378 -18.34 -6.97 15.77
N PRO A 379 -17.98 -7.99 16.57
CA PRO A 379 -18.89 -8.57 17.56
C PRO A 379 -19.54 -7.47 18.42
N GLN A 380 -20.86 -7.53 18.55
CA GLN A 380 -21.66 -6.53 19.28
C GLN A 380 -21.39 -5.07 18.85
N HIS A 381 -21.05 -4.84 17.57
CA HIS A 381 -20.65 -3.55 17.02
C HIS A 381 -19.52 -2.86 17.80
N GLY A 382 -18.63 -3.64 18.41
CA GLY A 382 -17.51 -3.12 19.17
C GLY A 382 -17.81 -2.76 20.64
N THR A 383 -19.05 -2.99 21.10
CA THR A 383 -19.45 -2.69 22.48
C THR A 383 -19.00 -3.78 23.46
N CYS A 384 -18.96 -3.45 24.75
CA CYS A 384 -18.70 -4.41 25.82
C CYS A 384 -19.53 -4.10 27.08
N LYS A 385 -19.42 -4.98 28.09
CA LYS A 385 -20.04 -4.81 29.41
C LYS A 385 -19.69 -3.47 30.09
N HIS A 386 -18.48 -2.96 29.86
CA HIS A 386 -18.00 -1.72 30.47
C HIS A 386 -18.52 -0.49 29.72
N TYR A 387 -18.34 -0.44 28.40
CA TYR A 387 -18.71 0.69 27.55
C TYR A 387 -19.77 0.30 26.51
N LYS A 388 -21.03 0.27 26.94
CA LYS A 388 -22.20 -0.07 26.11
C LYS A 388 -22.45 0.88 24.92
N HIS A 389 -21.85 2.06 24.94
CA HIS A 389 -21.98 3.08 23.89
C HIS A 389 -20.70 3.30 23.08
N SER A 390 -19.62 2.58 23.39
CA SER A 390 -18.40 2.61 22.59
C SER A 390 -18.56 1.58 21.46
N GLN A 391 -18.69 2.06 20.23
CA GLN A 391 -18.77 1.18 19.04
C GLN A 391 -17.40 1.07 18.37
N ARG A 392 -16.34 0.93 19.18
CA ARG A 392 -14.96 0.85 18.74
C ARG A 392 -14.17 -0.09 19.64
N TRP A 393 -13.24 -0.84 19.04
CA TRP A 393 -12.16 -1.50 19.78
C TRP A 393 -10.91 -0.62 19.71
N LEU A 394 -10.10 -0.63 20.76
CA LEU A 394 -8.87 0.12 20.94
C LEU A 394 -7.69 -0.82 20.79
N ARG A 395 -6.69 -0.46 19.96
CA ARG A 395 -5.45 -1.21 19.82
C ARG A 395 -4.39 -0.62 20.73
N PHE A 396 -3.82 -1.45 21.60
CA PHE A 396 -2.87 -1.02 22.63
C PHE A 396 -1.43 -1.28 22.18
N PRO A 397 -0.55 -0.26 22.16
CA PRO A 397 0.83 -0.44 21.74
C PRO A 397 1.63 -1.45 22.58
N CYS A 398 1.30 -1.63 23.86
CA CYS A 398 2.05 -2.51 24.75
C CYS A 398 1.99 -4.00 24.34
N CYS A 399 0.88 -4.45 23.76
CA CYS A 399 0.69 -5.85 23.35
C CYS A 399 0.27 -6.01 21.88
N GLY A 400 0.02 -4.91 21.17
CA GLY A 400 -0.43 -4.91 19.77
C GLY A 400 -1.88 -5.38 19.56
N LYS A 401 -2.60 -5.82 20.60
CA LYS A 401 -3.96 -6.38 20.50
C LYS A 401 -5.06 -5.32 20.55
N ALA A 402 -6.22 -5.67 19.98
CA ALA A 402 -7.42 -4.84 20.01
C ALA A 402 -8.43 -5.32 21.06
N TYR A 403 -8.91 -4.40 21.91
CA TYR A 403 -9.90 -4.67 22.95
C TYR A 403 -11.06 -3.67 22.89
N PRO A 404 -12.29 -4.03 23.28
CA PRO A 404 -13.42 -3.09 23.30
C PRO A 404 -13.22 -1.83 24.16
N CYS A 405 -12.38 -1.92 25.20
CA CYS A 405 -12.04 -0.81 26.10
C CYS A 405 -10.75 -1.08 26.87
N ASP A 406 -10.25 -0.05 27.54
CA ASP A 406 -9.14 -0.07 28.50
C ASP A 406 -9.34 -1.09 29.63
N ILE A 407 -10.54 -1.14 30.22
CA ILE A 407 -10.82 -2.10 31.31
C ILE A 407 -10.78 -3.55 30.80
N CYS A 408 -11.27 -3.81 29.58
CA CYS A 408 -11.18 -5.14 28.97
C CYS A 408 -9.73 -5.52 28.65
N HIS A 409 -8.88 -4.54 28.34
CA HIS A 409 -7.45 -4.76 28.15
C HIS A 409 -6.77 -5.11 29.48
N GLU A 410 -7.01 -4.34 30.54
CA GLU A 410 -6.46 -4.60 31.89
C GLU A 410 -6.86 -5.98 32.45
N GLU A 411 -8.10 -6.43 32.18
CA GLU A 411 -8.58 -7.74 32.62
C GLU A 411 -7.90 -8.91 31.87
N ALA A 412 -7.44 -8.69 30.64
CA ALA A 412 -7.01 -9.75 29.72
C ALA A 412 -5.52 -9.75 29.38
N CYS A 413 -4.78 -8.67 29.64
CA CYS A 413 -3.37 -8.54 29.28
C CYS A 413 -2.49 -8.52 30.54
N SER A 414 -1.70 -9.58 30.75
CA SER A 414 -0.72 -9.68 31.83
C SER A 414 0.63 -9.00 31.51
N GLU A 415 0.89 -8.67 30.24
CA GLU A 415 2.12 -8.03 29.74
C GLU A 415 2.09 -6.49 29.90
N MET A 416 1.38 -5.96 30.89
CA MET A 416 1.16 -4.51 31.04
C MET A 416 2.45 -3.78 31.45
N THR A 417 3.15 -3.18 30.49
CA THR A 417 4.29 -2.28 30.72
C THR A 417 3.82 -0.82 30.76
N GLY A 418 3.37 -0.36 31.94
CA GLY A 418 3.05 1.04 32.21
C GLY A 418 1.68 1.55 31.70
N GLU A 419 1.44 2.86 31.82
CA GLU A 419 0.23 3.56 31.33
C GLU A 419 0.21 3.63 29.78
N ALA A 420 0.05 2.49 29.12
CA ALA A 420 0.00 2.44 27.65
C ALA A 420 -1.37 2.90 27.14
N TRP A 421 -1.45 4.13 26.62
CA TRP A 421 -2.64 4.63 25.95
C TRP A 421 -2.80 4.02 24.56
N ALA A 422 -4.03 3.65 24.19
CA ALA A 422 -4.34 3.26 22.82
C ALA A 422 -4.23 4.47 21.88
N ASN A 423 -3.43 4.34 20.82
CA ASN A 423 -3.26 5.34 19.77
C ASN A 423 -4.06 5.02 18.48
N ARG A 424 -4.57 3.79 18.34
CA ARG A 424 -5.39 3.34 17.22
C ARG A 424 -6.71 2.71 17.70
N MET A 425 -7.72 2.72 16.83
CA MET A 425 -9.02 2.10 17.05
C MET A 425 -9.54 1.40 15.79
N ILE A 426 -10.35 0.37 16.00
CA ILE A 426 -11.07 -0.37 14.97
C ILE A 426 -12.56 -0.04 15.08
N CYS A 427 -13.15 0.41 13.97
CA CYS A 427 -14.57 0.77 13.88
C CYS A 427 -15.48 -0.45 14.05
N GLY A 428 -16.45 -0.39 14.96
CA GLY A 428 -17.40 -1.47 15.20
C GLY A 428 -18.38 -1.78 14.06
N HIS A 429 -18.50 -0.89 13.07
CA HIS A 429 -19.46 -1.05 11.96
C HIS A 429 -18.85 -1.58 10.68
N CYS A 430 -17.60 -1.23 10.41
CA CYS A 430 -16.92 -1.61 9.17
C CYS A 430 -15.52 -2.15 9.41
N SER A 431 -15.15 -2.42 10.66
CA SER A 431 -13.83 -2.92 11.07
C SER A 431 -12.65 -2.08 10.55
N PHE A 432 -12.90 -0.79 10.25
CA PHE A 432 -11.88 0.14 9.78
C PHE A 432 -10.94 0.59 10.89
N GLU A 433 -9.65 0.30 10.74
CA GLU A 433 -8.60 0.69 11.68
C GLU A 433 -7.99 2.05 11.34
N GLN A 434 -7.96 2.95 12.32
CA GLN A 434 -7.54 4.35 12.18
C GLN A 434 -7.05 4.91 13.52
N PRO A 435 -6.44 6.11 13.55
CA PRO A 435 -6.17 6.82 14.81
C PRO A 435 -7.44 6.98 15.65
N VAL A 436 -7.29 7.02 16.97
CA VAL A 436 -8.44 7.16 17.86
C VAL A 436 -9.19 8.46 17.57
N SER A 437 -10.48 8.34 17.26
CA SER A 437 -11.38 9.42 16.86
C SER A 437 -12.78 9.18 17.43
N SER A 438 -13.65 10.20 17.39
CA SER A 438 -15.07 10.10 17.74
C SER A 438 -15.92 9.47 16.62
N SER A 439 -15.41 9.43 15.38
CA SER A 439 -16.11 8.95 14.18
C SER A 439 -15.23 8.06 13.30
N CYS A 440 -15.88 7.27 12.44
CA CYS A 440 -15.21 6.46 11.42
C CYS A 440 -14.91 7.27 10.17
N LYS A 441 -13.64 7.37 9.73
CA LYS A 441 -13.31 8.02 8.45
C LYS A 441 -13.85 7.26 7.23
N ALA A 442 -13.98 5.94 7.30
CA ALA A 442 -14.43 5.12 6.19
C ALA A 442 -15.96 5.08 6.02
N CYS A 443 -16.72 4.93 7.11
CA CYS A 443 -18.19 4.82 7.05
C CYS A 443 -18.94 6.02 7.64
N ASN A 444 -18.22 7.05 8.11
CA ASN A 444 -18.73 8.29 8.70
C ASN A 444 -19.65 8.12 9.91
N LYS A 445 -19.78 6.91 10.47
CA LYS A 445 -20.56 6.65 11.69
C LYS A 445 -19.84 7.19 12.92
N SER A 446 -20.60 7.78 13.83
CA SER A 446 -20.12 8.15 15.15
C SER A 446 -19.94 6.90 16.00
N LEU A 447 -18.77 6.75 16.62
CA LEU A 447 -18.37 5.55 17.37
C LEU A 447 -18.41 5.76 18.89
N THR A 448 -18.68 6.98 19.31
CA THR A 448 -18.77 7.41 20.71
C THR A 448 -20.00 8.28 20.87
N LYS A 449 -20.56 8.34 22.08
CA LYS A 449 -21.69 9.23 22.36
C LYS A 449 -21.21 10.69 22.27
N ARG A 450 -21.84 11.51 21.42
CA ARG A 450 -21.53 12.96 21.30
C ARG A 450 -21.50 13.59 22.69
N ARG A 451 -20.36 14.15 23.06
CA ARG A 451 -20.25 15.18 24.11
C ARG A 451 -20.12 16.54 23.41
N ALA A 452 -20.48 17.60 24.12
CA ALA A 452 -20.48 18.97 23.61
C ALA A 452 -19.13 19.34 22.93
N PRO A 453 -19.13 20.20 21.90
CA PRO A 453 -17.92 20.55 21.15
C PRO A 453 -16.89 21.27 22.04
N GLY A 454 -15.62 20.85 21.99
CA GLY A 454 -14.50 21.57 22.64
C GLY A 454 -13.42 20.76 23.38
N VAL A 455 -13.32 19.44 23.24
CA VAL A 455 -12.21 18.67 23.87
C VAL A 455 -11.60 17.68 22.87
N ASP A 456 -10.83 18.22 21.94
CA ASP A 456 -9.96 17.44 21.05
C ASP A 456 -8.51 17.55 21.58
N GLY A 457 -7.95 16.44 22.01
CA GLY A 457 -6.56 16.34 22.47
C GLY A 457 -6.41 15.48 23.73
N ASN A 458 -5.82 14.29 23.54
CA ASN A 458 -5.50 13.28 24.55
C ASN A 458 -6.66 12.81 25.44
N ILE A 459 -7.14 11.59 25.15
CA ILE A 459 -8.12 10.89 25.97
C ILE A 459 -7.47 10.52 27.32
N LYS A 460 -7.61 11.39 28.33
CA LYS A 460 -7.57 10.98 29.73
C LYS A 460 -8.88 10.24 30.03
N LEU A 461 -8.90 8.92 29.87
CA LEU A 461 -9.93 8.09 30.50
C LEU A 461 -9.64 8.06 32.01
N GLY A 462 -10.29 8.98 32.72
CA GLY A 462 -10.07 9.22 34.14
C GLY A 462 -10.48 8.05 35.02
N ARG A 463 -9.51 7.57 35.81
CA ARG A 463 -9.61 7.08 37.20
C ARG A 463 -11.04 6.78 37.67
N SER A 464 -11.52 5.56 37.42
CA SER A 464 -12.61 4.97 38.21
C SER A 464 -12.20 3.70 38.98
N ALA A 465 -10.96 3.23 38.83
CA ALA A 465 -10.45 2.06 39.57
C ALA A 465 -9.69 2.42 40.87
N ILE A 466 -9.11 3.62 41.00
CA ILE A 466 -8.26 3.97 42.15
C ILE A 466 -9.08 4.26 43.43
N LYS A 467 -10.28 4.86 43.32
CA LYS A 467 -11.12 5.12 44.52
C LYS A 467 -11.75 3.86 45.15
N LYS A 468 -11.79 2.72 44.45
CA LYS A 468 -12.31 1.46 45.01
C LYS A 468 -11.24 0.64 45.74
N ARG A 469 -9.95 0.80 45.42
CA ARG A 469 -8.86 0.15 46.19
C ARG A 469 -8.54 0.90 47.49
N GLU A 470 -8.59 2.24 47.49
CA GLU A 470 -8.38 3.03 48.71
C GLU A 470 -9.54 2.96 49.73
N ALA A 471 -10.76 2.66 49.27
CA ALA A 471 -11.90 2.41 50.15
C ALA A 471 -11.85 1.01 50.81
N LYS A 472 -11.25 0.01 50.15
CA LYS A 472 -11.08 -1.34 50.75
C LYS A 472 -9.91 -1.41 51.74
N THR A 473 -8.83 -0.66 51.53
CA THR A 473 -7.73 -0.58 52.52
C THR A 473 -8.06 0.26 53.75
N LYS A 474 -9.01 1.20 53.67
CA LYS A 474 -9.52 1.92 54.86
C LYS A 474 -10.58 1.14 55.66
N ALA A 475 -11.23 0.14 55.06
CA ALA A 475 -12.18 -0.74 55.76
C ALA A 475 -11.50 -1.88 56.54
N SER A 476 -10.31 -2.35 56.13
CA SER A 476 -9.53 -3.38 56.86
C SER A 476 -8.63 -2.84 57.97
N LYS A 477 -8.71 -1.54 58.32
CA LYS A 477 -8.01 -0.95 59.49
C LYS A 477 -8.96 -0.50 60.61
N LYS A 478 -10.24 -0.88 60.52
CA LYS A 478 -11.23 -0.76 61.59
C LYS A 478 -11.95 -2.10 61.76
N HIS A 479 -11.20 -3.11 62.20
CA HIS A 479 -11.69 -4.21 63.02
C HIS A 479 -10.50 -4.88 63.69
#